data_AF-A0A834BD58-F1
#
_entry.id   AF-A0A834BD58-F1
#
_cell.length_a   1.000
_cell.length_b   1.000
_cell.length_c   1.000
_cell.angle_alpha   90.00
_cell.angle_beta   90.00
_cell.angle_gamma   90.00
#
_symmetry.space_group_name_H-M   'P 1'
#
loop_
_entity.id
_entity.type
_entity.pdbx_description
1 polymer ?
#
loop_
_entity_poly.entity_id
_entity_poly.type
_entity_poly.pdbx_seq_one_letter_code
_entity_poly.pdbx_strand_id
1 'polypeptide(L)'
;MENFPNLAKEIDFKEVQEAQIVPKKLDPRRNTPRHIVITLAKIKDERTLKAAREKETITYKGVPIRSSADLSNKTLQARRGWKEVFEVMKGKDLYPRLLYPVKPSIRMEGQRKCFSDKVKLKESIITQPLLYEMLKGLI
;
A
#
# COMPACT_ATOMS: atom_id res chain seq x y z
N MET A 1 -19.31 -9.63 -18.68
CA MET A 1 -18.35 -9.03 -17.72
C MET A 1 -19.16 -8.14 -16.78
N GLU A 2 -19.93 -8.74 -15.88
CA GLU A 2 -20.86 -8.03 -14.98
C GLU A 2 -20.70 -8.68 -13.61
N ASN A 3 -20.00 -8.07 -12.67
CA ASN A 3 -20.03 -8.51 -11.26
C ASN A 3 -19.40 -7.55 -10.23
N PHE A 4 -19.14 -6.29 -10.59
CA PHE A 4 -18.61 -5.31 -9.63
C PHE A 4 -19.30 -3.95 -9.72
N PRO A 5 -20.64 -3.85 -9.59
CA PRO A 5 -21.36 -2.60 -9.85
C PRO A 5 -20.88 -1.39 -9.04
N ASN A 6 -20.23 -1.61 -7.89
CA ASN A 6 -19.67 -0.53 -7.06
C ASN A 6 -18.18 -0.25 -7.30
N LEU A 7 -17.40 -1.23 -7.77
CA LEU A 7 -16.03 -1.00 -8.23
C LEU A 7 -16.05 -0.42 -9.65
N ALA A 8 -17.04 -0.79 -10.46
CA ALA A 8 -17.37 -0.27 -11.79
C ALA A 8 -17.68 1.24 -11.82
N LYS A 9 -18.17 1.77 -10.70
CA LYS A 9 -18.45 3.21 -10.55
C LYS A 9 -17.18 4.01 -10.24
N GLU A 10 -16.20 3.39 -9.58
CA GLU A 10 -14.93 4.02 -9.20
C GLU A 10 -13.82 3.77 -10.23
N ILE A 11 -13.73 2.55 -10.73
CA ILE A 11 -13.02 2.16 -11.96
C ILE A 11 -14.03 2.39 -13.08
N ASP A 12 -14.03 3.59 -13.66
CA ASP A 12 -14.71 3.76 -14.93
C ASP A 12 -14.15 2.71 -15.88
N PHE A 13 -14.93 1.69 -16.23
CA PHE A 13 -14.43 0.57 -17.04
C PHE A 13 -13.91 1.04 -18.40
N LYS A 14 -14.29 2.24 -18.85
CA LYS A 14 -13.68 2.91 -20.02
C LYS A 14 -12.20 3.23 -19.84
N GLU A 15 -11.72 3.29 -18.61
CA GLU A 15 -10.32 3.54 -18.25
C GLU A 15 -9.51 2.24 -18.12
N VAL A 16 -10.06 1.04 -18.34
CA VAL A 16 -9.27 -0.21 -18.37
C VAL A 16 -8.65 -0.40 -19.75
N GLN A 17 -7.31 -0.51 -19.83
CA GLN A 17 -6.61 -0.84 -21.06
C GLN A 17 -6.47 -2.35 -21.27
N GLU A 18 -6.02 -3.05 -20.23
CA GLU A 18 -5.71 -4.47 -20.32
C GLU A 18 -6.01 -5.15 -18.98
N ALA A 19 -6.41 -6.42 -19.03
CA ALA A 19 -6.48 -7.28 -17.87
C ALA A 19 -5.88 -8.64 -18.23
N GLN A 20 -4.90 -9.08 -17.45
CA GLN A 20 -4.21 -10.35 -17.70
C GLN A 20 -3.96 -11.14 -16.42
N ILE A 21 -3.94 -12.46 -16.56
CA ILE A 21 -3.62 -13.38 -15.46
C ILE A 21 -2.10 -13.59 -15.42
N VAL A 22 -1.51 -13.38 -14.24
CA VAL A 22 -0.06 -13.48 -14.03
C VAL A 22 0.25 -14.50 -12.93
N PRO A 23 1.20 -15.42 -13.16
CA PRO A 23 1.93 -15.67 -14.41
C PRO A 23 1.06 -16.37 -15.49
N LYS A 24 1.37 -16.16 -16.78
CA LYS A 24 0.60 -16.76 -17.89
C LYS A 24 0.62 -18.30 -17.87
N LYS A 25 1.75 -18.89 -17.47
CA LYS A 25 1.88 -20.35 -17.28
C LYS A 25 1.26 -20.79 -15.95
N LEU A 26 0.56 -21.92 -15.96
CA LEU A 26 0.04 -22.55 -14.75
C LEU A 26 1.16 -23.36 -14.08
N ASP A 27 1.33 -23.18 -12.77
CA ASP A 27 2.18 -24.04 -11.94
C ASP A 27 1.30 -25.14 -11.32
N PRO A 28 1.50 -26.43 -11.67
CA PRO A 28 0.71 -27.53 -11.12
C PRO A 28 0.82 -27.68 -9.60
N ARG A 29 1.87 -27.16 -8.97
CA ARG A 29 2.07 -27.23 -7.50
C ARG A 29 1.35 -26.12 -6.75
N ARG A 30 0.77 -25.14 -7.46
CA ARG A 30 0.15 -23.96 -6.85
C ARG A 30 -1.33 -24.21 -6.58
N ASN A 31 -1.69 -24.35 -5.31
CA ASN A 31 -3.09 -24.53 -4.88
C ASN A 31 -3.87 -23.21 -4.75
N THR A 32 -3.19 -22.06 -4.88
CA THR A 32 -3.81 -20.72 -4.79
C THR A 32 -4.15 -20.17 -6.18
N PRO A 33 -5.26 -19.41 -6.33
CA PRO A 33 -5.55 -18.71 -7.58
C PRO A 33 -4.39 -17.81 -8.04
N ARG A 34 -4.29 -17.63 -9.35
CA ARG A 34 -3.33 -16.69 -9.95
C ARG A 34 -3.82 -15.25 -9.78
N HIS A 35 -2.89 -14.30 -9.75
CA HIS A 35 -3.23 -12.89 -9.66
C HIS A 35 -3.74 -12.38 -11.01
N ILE A 36 -4.69 -11.44 -10.97
CA ILE A 36 -5.14 -10.70 -12.15
C ILE A 36 -4.54 -9.31 -12.05
N VAL A 37 -3.75 -8.92 -13.05
CA VAL A 37 -3.20 -7.58 -13.19
C VAL A 37 -4.07 -6.82 -14.16
N ILE A 38 -4.56 -5.65 -13.73
CA ILE A 38 -5.41 -4.76 -14.53
C ILE A 38 -4.63 -3.47 -14.76
N THR A 39 -4.40 -3.13 -16.01
CA THR A 39 -3.73 -1.90 -16.45
C THR A 39 -4.80 -0.85 -16.74
N LEU A 40 -4.71 0.30 -16.09
CA LEU A 40 -5.61 1.44 -16.31
C LEU A 40 -4.96 2.49 -17.23
N ALA A 41 -5.75 3.10 -18.11
CA ALA A 41 -5.35 4.15 -19.04
C ALA A 41 -4.99 5.46 -18.36
N LYS A 42 -5.54 5.69 -17.16
CA LYS A 42 -5.26 6.87 -16.35
C LYS A 42 -4.79 6.43 -14.97
N ILE A 43 -3.77 7.11 -14.46
CA ILE A 43 -3.19 6.89 -13.13
C ILE A 43 -4.11 7.49 -12.05
N LYS A 44 -5.32 6.94 -11.91
CA LYS A 44 -6.20 7.21 -10.75
C LYS A 44 -6.05 6.15 -9.66
N ASP A 45 -5.05 5.27 -9.79
CA ASP A 45 -4.82 4.09 -8.96
C ASP A 45 -4.88 4.38 -7.45
N GLU A 46 -4.35 5.51 -6.99
CA GLU A 46 -4.37 5.85 -5.56
C GLU A 46 -5.79 6.08 -5.03
N ARG A 47 -6.69 6.68 -5.82
CA ARG A 47 -8.08 6.94 -5.41
C ARG A 47 -8.88 5.65 -5.37
N THR A 48 -8.74 4.83 -6.39
CA THR A 48 -9.40 3.53 -6.48
C THR A 48 -8.92 2.58 -5.38
N LEU A 49 -7.61 2.48 -5.17
CA LEU A 49 -7.05 1.66 -4.09
C LEU A 49 -7.40 2.19 -2.70
N LYS A 50 -7.59 3.50 -2.55
CA LYS A 50 -8.06 4.09 -1.29
C LYS A 50 -9.52 3.72 -1.03
N ALA A 51 -10.40 3.85 -2.00
CA ALA A 51 -11.80 3.48 -1.86
C ALA A 51 -11.98 1.96 -1.61
N ALA A 52 -11.15 1.15 -2.27
CA ALA A 52 -11.02 -0.28 -2.03
C ALA A 52 -10.58 -0.63 -0.59
N ARG A 53 -9.77 0.21 0.07
CA ARG A 53 -9.35 0.02 1.48
C ARG A 53 -10.39 0.52 2.47
N GLU A 54 -11.10 1.59 2.13
CA GLU A 54 -12.18 2.14 2.97
C GLU A 54 -13.36 1.18 3.02
N LYS A 55 -13.59 0.42 1.94
CA LYS A 55 -14.48 -0.74 1.97
C LYS A 55 -13.74 -1.91 2.62
N GLU A 56 -14.03 -2.17 3.89
CA GLU A 56 -13.38 -3.23 4.69
C GLU A 56 -13.41 -4.62 4.03
N THR A 57 -14.38 -4.88 3.14
CA THR A 57 -14.44 -6.14 2.39
C THR A 57 -14.91 -5.91 0.95
N ILE A 58 -14.05 -6.24 -0.01
CA ILE A 58 -14.44 -6.38 -1.41
C ILE A 58 -14.75 -7.86 -1.62
N THR A 59 -15.94 -8.18 -2.13
CA THR A 59 -16.33 -9.57 -2.40
C THR A 59 -16.57 -9.79 -3.90
N TYR A 60 -16.26 -10.99 -4.37
CA TYR A 60 -16.62 -11.49 -5.69
C TYR A 60 -17.30 -12.84 -5.54
N LYS A 61 -18.55 -12.95 -6.01
CA LYS A 61 -19.37 -14.16 -5.83
C LYS A 61 -19.39 -14.68 -4.38
N GLY A 62 -19.50 -13.75 -3.42
CA GLY A 62 -19.47 -14.06 -1.99
C GLY A 62 -18.09 -14.36 -1.38
N VAL A 63 -17.03 -14.42 -2.20
CA VAL A 63 -15.65 -14.66 -1.72
C VAL A 63 -14.93 -13.32 -1.51
N PRO A 64 -14.30 -13.07 -0.36
CA PRO A 64 -13.53 -11.85 -0.15
C PRO A 64 -12.29 -11.85 -1.06
N ILE A 65 -12.05 -10.71 -1.70
CA ILE A 65 -10.90 -10.47 -2.58
C ILE A 65 -10.08 -9.28 -2.08
N ARG A 66 -8.78 -9.29 -2.38
CA ARG A 66 -7.85 -8.22 -2.00
C ARG A 66 -7.29 -7.56 -3.25
N SER A 67 -7.42 -6.25 -3.33
CA SER A 67 -6.78 -5.42 -4.36
C SER A 67 -5.56 -4.69 -3.80
N SER A 68 -4.47 -4.66 -4.58
CA SER A 68 -3.24 -3.92 -4.25
C SER A 68 -2.62 -3.34 -5.51
N ALA A 69 -1.84 -2.26 -5.38
CA ALA A 69 -1.01 -1.75 -6.46
C ALA A 69 0.01 -2.83 -6.89
N ASP A 70 0.27 -2.91 -8.19
CA ASP A 70 1.42 -3.67 -8.68
C ASP A 70 2.70 -2.85 -8.44
N LEU A 71 3.65 -3.44 -7.73
CA LEU A 71 4.86 -2.75 -7.27
C LEU A 71 6.08 -3.54 -7.74
N SER A 72 7.10 -2.84 -8.22
CA SER A 72 8.36 -3.46 -8.59
C SER A 72 9.00 -4.21 -7.40
N ASN A 73 9.80 -5.24 -7.68
CA ASN A 73 10.53 -5.98 -6.65
C ASN A 73 11.39 -5.07 -5.75
N LYS A 74 12.05 -4.05 -6.34
CA LYS A 74 12.83 -3.05 -5.60
C LYS A 74 11.94 -2.26 -4.63
N THR A 75 10.77 -1.84 -5.09
CA THR A 75 9.78 -1.14 -4.26
C THR A 75 9.26 -2.03 -3.15
N LEU A 76 8.90 -3.29 -3.45
CA LEU A 76 8.44 -4.26 -2.46
C LEU A 76 9.49 -4.53 -1.39
N GLN A 77 10.75 -4.71 -1.76
CA GLN A 77 11.84 -4.91 -0.81
C GLN A 77 12.04 -3.70 0.10
N ALA A 78 12.05 -2.50 -0.47
CA ALA A 78 12.13 -1.26 0.31
C ALA A 78 10.95 -1.13 1.29
N ARG A 79 9.73 -1.47 0.87
CA ARG A 79 8.54 -1.51 1.76
C ARG A 79 8.68 -2.51 2.90
N ARG A 80 9.22 -3.71 2.63
CA ARG A 80 9.51 -4.70 3.68
C ARG A 80 10.51 -4.17 4.69
N GLY A 81 11.52 -3.42 4.22
CA GLY A 81 12.49 -2.75 5.10
C GLY A 81 11.86 -1.75 6.08
N TRP A 82 10.67 -1.20 5.78
CA TRP A 82 9.92 -0.31 6.68
C TRP A 82 9.02 -1.04 7.68
N LYS A 83 8.85 -2.36 7.57
CA LYS A 83 7.90 -3.12 8.39
C LYS A 83 8.19 -3.01 9.88
N GLU A 84 9.43 -3.29 10.29
CA GLU A 84 9.87 -3.21 11.69
C GLU A 84 9.69 -1.80 12.25
N VAL A 85 10.06 -0.78 11.48
CA VAL A 85 9.90 0.63 11.85
C VAL A 85 8.43 0.96 12.09
N PHE A 86 7.54 0.46 11.23
CA PHE A 86 6.09 0.66 11.36
C PHE A 86 5.51 -0.07 12.57
N GLU A 87 6.01 -1.25 12.92
CA GLU A 87 5.59 -1.99 14.11
C GLU A 87 5.92 -1.21 15.38
N VAL A 88 7.14 -0.67 15.49
CA VAL A 88 7.53 0.20 16.62
C VAL A 88 6.70 1.48 16.67
N MET A 89 6.50 2.15 15.53
CA MET A 89 5.68 3.36 15.44
C MET A 89 4.21 3.10 15.85
N LYS A 90 3.64 1.95 15.47
CA LYS A 90 2.29 1.56 15.89
C LYS A 90 2.19 1.27 17.38
N GLY A 91 3.22 0.65 17.98
CA GLY A 91 3.28 0.41 19.42
C GLY A 91 3.35 1.69 20.26
N LYS A 92 3.59 2.85 19.63
CA LYS A 92 3.66 4.17 20.28
C LYS A 92 2.58 5.14 19.79
N ASP A 93 1.50 4.61 19.21
CA ASP A 93 0.33 5.36 18.77
C ASP A 93 0.61 6.47 17.72
N LEU A 94 1.67 6.31 16.91
CA LEU A 94 2.04 7.29 15.87
C LEU A 94 1.27 7.16 14.55
N TYR A 95 0.35 6.18 14.45
CA TYR A 95 -0.46 5.85 13.28
C TYR A 95 0.26 6.05 11.93
N PRO A 96 1.40 5.35 11.70
CA PRO A 96 2.24 5.58 10.54
C PRO A 96 1.52 5.20 9.23
N ARG A 97 1.75 5.97 8.17
CA ARG A 97 1.20 5.73 6.83
C ARG A 97 2.32 5.60 5.81
N LEU A 98 2.28 4.54 5.01
CA LEU A 98 3.20 4.32 3.90
C LEU A 98 2.56 4.82 2.60
N LEU A 99 3.02 5.96 2.12
CA LEU A 99 2.57 6.55 0.86
C LEU A 99 3.33 5.93 -0.32
N TYR A 100 2.74 6.03 -1.50
CA TYR A 100 3.35 5.52 -2.73
C TYR A 100 4.55 6.37 -3.16
N PRO A 101 5.60 5.77 -3.77
CA PRO A 101 5.85 4.33 -3.83
C PRO A 101 6.42 3.77 -2.52
N VAL A 102 7.29 4.52 -1.83
CA VAL A 102 7.88 4.18 -0.52
C VAL A 102 8.16 5.46 0.27
N LYS A 103 7.10 6.15 0.70
CA LYS A 103 7.22 7.39 1.48
C LYS A 103 6.55 7.20 2.85
N PRO A 104 7.26 6.69 3.86
CA PRO A 104 6.72 6.60 5.21
C PRO A 104 6.41 7.99 5.75
N SER A 105 5.29 8.09 6.46
CA SER A 105 4.83 9.34 7.04
C SER A 105 4.19 9.10 8.39
N ILE A 106 4.34 10.08 9.27
CA ILE A 106 3.75 10.10 10.61
C ILE A 106 3.04 11.43 10.81
N ARG A 107 2.03 11.44 11.67
CA ARG A 107 1.38 12.68 12.11
C ARG A 107 2.06 13.16 13.40
N MET A 108 2.50 14.41 13.41
CA MET A 108 3.10 15.08 14.56
C MET A 108 2.60 16.51 14.60
N GLU A 109 2.17 16.99 15.78
CA GLU A 109 1.79 18.40 15.99
C GLU A 109 0.80 18.94 14.93
N GLY A 110 -0.15 18.10 14.50
CA GLY A 110 -1.13 18.43 13.46
C GLY A 110 -0.59 18.40 12.02
N GLN A 111 0.72 18.29 11.80
CA GLN A 111 1.34 18.18 10.49
C GLN A 111 1.69 16.73 10.14
N ARG A 112 1.70 16.42 8.83
CA ARG A 112 2.19 15.13 8.33
C ARG A 112 3.63 15.28 7.89
N LYS A 113 4.55 14.60 8.56
CA LYS A 113 5.95 14.54 8.16
C LYS A 113 6.20 13.28 7.34
N CYS A 114 6.86 13.45 6.19
CA CYS A 114 7.19 12.36 5.26
C CYS A 114 8.71 12.20 5.19
N PHE A 115 9.20 10.96 5.10
CA PHE A 115 10.62 10.66 4.97
C PHE A 115 10.88 9.96 3.64
N SER A 116 12.02 10.27 3.00
CA SER A 116 12.43 9.64 1.74
C SER A 116 13.06 8.26 1.97
N ASP A 117 13.86 8.14 3.04
CA ASP A 117 14.63 6.96 3.37
C ASP A 117 14.83 6.85 4.90
N LYS A 118 15.44 5.75 5.34
CA LYS A 118 15.75 5.50 6.75
C LYS A 118 16.78 6.47 7.32
N VAL A 119 17.68 7.01 6.49
CA VAL A 119 18.73 7.93 6.92
C VAL A 119 18.11 9.27 7.32
N LYS A 120 17.25 9.82 6.48
CA LYS A 120 16.48 11.04 6.76
C LYS A 120 15.55 10.90 7.96
N LEU A 121 15.01 9.70 8.19
CA LEU A 121 14.30 9.41 9.44
C LEU A 121 15.24 9.50 10.64
N LYS A 122 16.39 8.81 10.62
CA LYS A 122 17.37 8.86 11.72
C LYS A 122 17.88 10.28 12.00
N GLU A 123 18.25 11.04 10.95
CA GLU A 123 18.61 12.45 11.07
C GLU A 123 17.51 13.25 11.77
N SER A 124 16.25 13.06 11.35
CA SER A 124 15.11 13.73 11.98
C SER A 124 14.93 13.34 13.44
N ILE A 125 15.22 12.09 13.83
CA ILE A 125 15.10 11.63 15.22
C ILE A 125 16.18 12.31 16.08
N ILE A 126 17.37 12.49 15.55
CA ILE A 126 18.47 13.17 16.26
C ILE A 126 18.19 14.68 16.39
N THR A 127 17.68 15.32 15.35
CA THR A 127 17.44 16.78 15.34
C THR A 127 16.20 17.20 16.13
N GLN A 128 15.20 16.33 16.28
CA GLN A 128 13.93 16.68 16.93
C GLN A 128 13.73 15.92 18.24
N PRO A 129 13.82 16.60 19.41
CA PRO A 129 13.63 15.96 20.72
C PRO A 129 12.30 15.23 20.87
N LEU A 130 11.21 15.78 20.32
CA LEU A 130 9.89 15.13 20.32
C LEU A 130 9.93 13.79 19.58
N LEU A 131 10.57 13.75 18.41
CA LEU A 131 10.69 12.53 17.61
C LEU A 131 11.64 11.52 18.28
N TYR A 132 12.68 12.00 18.96
CA TYR A 132 13.58 11.19 19.77
C TYR A 132 12.83 10.46 20.89
N GLU A 133 12.09 11.17 21.72
CA GLU A 133 11.29 10.55 22.79
C GLU A 133 10.27 9.54 22.23
N MET A 134 9.63 9.91 21.13
CA MET A 134 8.66 9.07 20.44
C MET A 134 9.29 7.86 19.75
N LEU A 135 10.57 7.84 19.37
CA LEU A 135 11.19 6.73 18.63
C LEU A 135 12.42 6.13 19.32
N LYS A 136 12.65 6.47 20.60
CA LYS A 136 13.68 5.82 21.43
C LYS A 136 13.50 4.29 21.39
N GLY A 137 14.59 3.57 21.10
CA GLY A 137 14.61 2.11 20.85
C GLY A 137 14.65 1.68 19.38
N LEU A 138 14.56 2.62 18.43
CA LEU A 138 14.66 2.36 16.98
C LEU A 138 16.03 2.77 16.40
N ILE A 139 16.80 3.55 17.18
CA ILE A 139 18.18 3.95 16.88
C ILE A 139 19.13 2.89 17.43
#